data_AF-A9A7Z1-F1
#
_entry.id   AF-A9A7Z1-F1
#
_cell.length_a   1.000
_cell.length_b   1.000
_cell.length_c   1.000
_cell.angle_alpha   90.00
_cell.angle_beta   90.00
_cell.angle_gamma   90.00
#
_symmetry.space_group_name_H-M   'P 1'
#
loop_
_entity.id
_entity.type
_entity.pdbx_description
1 polymer ?
#
loop_
_entity_poly.entity_id
_entity_poly.type
_entity_poly.pdbx_seq_one_letter_code
_entity_poly.pdbx_strand_id
1 'polypeptide(L)'
;MVEDKKIWLKIDGEHVVDHNIDIKKFAKILETFQQIAYKLRPDEQAPELYQFYLNDMKPGSADVCMTVSKTFAGDLNKPYNELTKFYSGINDSEDIETLKDHVDNSIVEGEPNKLVSNLKDLWPKDNEVMGIALSEEQPKNISDYILFKPEAKKNINELYNEYHKPVRKKMHGILSRIATDIDQFGFLTSKKDLIKGKFNLNPELKEALLENMEKPVEINGEYDKANKKFVKLYSVYPSNQIFMDSIGEISLQGRTEKIYDKINIYFDSIIFKTEQTTLEKVFEDKTAVFDNLMHDLKSSLEFHHRSEERKEALLDYFEVLESILNNYKPTMNELLKSAKDIFNDEIVSILAPIPERMIKSGKTKYIGSLTTYDELLKMYVGRLECKLESLEDELIALSKKTHRADCPEFDVKRTETISGEFMGYKLKKEMLLNVSYIKNEEIWEISFNDLNLFGIGDTYELAKEHFELSFETLIDGYLKYPDEKLSKDGLELKNRLITYLGE
;
A
#
# COMPACT_ATOMS: atom_id res chain seq x y z
N MET A 1 42.75 -45.83 10.49
CA MET A 1 41.83 -44.75 10.11
C MET A 1 40.49 -45.15 10.70
N VAL A 2 39.86 -44.30 11.52
CA VAL A 2 38.49 -44.57 11.96
C VAL A 2 37.64 -44.34 10.72
N GLU A 3 36.92 -45.36 10.24
CA GLU A 3 36.02 -45.16 9.12
C GLU A 3 34.86 -44.27 9.57
N ASP A 4 34.53 -43.24 8.79
CA ASP A 4 33.42 -42.37 9.12
C ASP A 4 32.11 -43.18 9.04
N LYS A 5 31.30 -43.12 10.11
CA LYS A 5 29.95 -43.71 10.14
C LYS A 5 29.14 -43.23 8.91
N LYS A 6 28.22 -44.05 8.42
CA LYS A 6 27.35 -43.73 7.28
C LYS A 6 25.89 -44.02 7.63
N ILE A 7 24.98 -43.23 7.07
CA ILE A 7 23.55 -43.55 7.11
C ILE A 7 23.24 -44.41 5.89
N TRP A 8 22.74 -45.61 6.14
CA TRP A 8 22.31 -46.54 5.10
C TRP A 8 20.80 -46.44 4.95
N LEU A 9 20.33 -46.23 3.72
CA LEU A 9 18.92 -46.29 3.35
C LEU A 9 18.66 -47.58 2.56
N LYS A 10 17.80 -48.44 3.09
CA LYS A 10 17.31 -49.64 2.42
C LYS A 10 16.10 -49.30 1.55
N ILE A 11 16.06 -49.79 0.31
CA ILE A 11 14.97 -49.61 -0.65
C ILE A 11 14.81 -50.90 -1.47
N ASP A 12 13.75 -51.67 -1.24
CA ASP A 12 13.49 -52.95 -1.91
C ASP A 12 12.01 -53.08 -2.32
N GLY A 13 11.68 -54.12 -3.10
CA GLY A 13 10.31 -54.45 -3.54
C GLY A 13 9.94 -53.84 -4.89
N GLU A 14 8.73 -53.27 -5.05
CA GLU A 14 8.24 -52.74 -6.34
C GLU A 14 9.11 -51.64 -6.97
N HIS A 15 9.97 -51.02 -6.16
CA HIS A 15 10.93 -50.04 -6.63
C HIS A 15 12.14 -50.67 -7.32
N VAL A 16 12.43 -51.94 -7.04
CA VAL A 16 13.59 -52.68 -7.55
C VAL A 16 13.10 -53.92 -8.31
N VAL A 17 13.10 -53.84 -9.64
CA VAL A 17 12.69 -54.95 -10.53
C VAL A 17 13.92 -55.48 -11.25
N ASP A 18 14.18 -56.78 -11.16
CA ASP A 18 15.35 -57.43 -11.76
C ASP A 18 16.68 -56.76 -11.37
N HIS A 19 16.81 -56.38 -10.10
CA HIS A 19 17.97 -55.62 -9.59
C HIS A 19 18.15 -54.23 -10.22
N ASN A 20 17.11 -53.65 -10.82
CA ASN A 20 17.13 -52.31 -11.38
C ASN A 20 16.12 -51.41 -10.67
N ILE A 21 16.53 -50.18 -10.37
CA ILE A 21 15.66 -49.12 -9.85
C ILE A 21 15.50 -48.02 -10.90
N ASP A 22 14.27 -47.55 -11.12
CA ASP A 22 14.01 -46.40 -11.98
C ASP A 22 14.67 -45.15 -11.38
N ILE A 23 15.56 -44.52 -12.13
CA ILE A 23 16.38 -43.41 -11.64
C ILE A 23 15.55 -42.20 -11.19
N LYS A 24 14.37 -41.97 -11.79
CA LYS A 24 13.49 -40.84 -11.40
C LYS A 24 12.79 -41.14 -10.08
N LYS A 25 12.29 -42.37 -9.91
CA LYS A 25 11.73 -42.83 -8.63
C LYS A 25 12.80 -42.78 -7.53
N PHE A 26 14.01 -43.26 -7.83
CA PHE A 26 15.11 -43.25 -6.89
C PHE A 26 15.50 -41.84 -6.45
N ALA A 27 15.69 -40.92 -7.41
CA ALA A 27 15.98 -39.52 -7.12
C ALA A 27 14.89 -38.88 -6.25
N LYS A 28 13.61 -39.18 -6.53
CA LYS A 28 12.49 -38.69 -5.73
C LYS A 28 12.52 -39.22 -4.30
N ILE A 29 12.86 -40.50 -4.08
CA ILE A 29 13.00 -41.08 -2.74
C ILE A 29 14.08 -40.36 -1.95
N LEU A 30 15.27 -40.19 -2.55
CA LEU A 30 16.38 -39.48 -1.91
C LEU A 30 16.05 -38.03 -1.60
N GLU A 31 15.43 -37.31 -2.54
CA GLU A 31 14.98 -35.93 -2.33
C GLU A 31 13.97 -35.83 -1.18
N THR A 32 13.00 -36.74 -1.15
CA THR A 32 11.95 -36.77 -0.11
C THR A 32 12.56 -37.05 1.27
N PHE A 33 13.47 -38.03 1.35
CA PHE A 33 14.22 -38.35 2.56
C PHE A 33 15.03 -37.14 3.06
N GLN A 34 15.77 -36.49 2.16
CA GLN A 34 16.56 -35.29 2.46
C GLN A 34 15.70 -34.14 2.97
N GLN A 35 14.52 -33.92 2.39
CA GLN A 35 13.59 -32.89 2.84
C GLN A 35 13.00 -33.19 4.23
N ILE A 36 12.74 -34.45 4.55
CA ILE A 36 12.29 -34.87 5.89
C ILE A 36 13.39 -34.57 6.91
N ALA A 37 14.62 -35.03 6.66
CA ALA A 37 15.74 -34.78 7.56
C ALA A 37 15.97 -33.29 7.81
N TYR A 38 15.89 -32.46 6.76
CA TYR A 38 16.04 -31.02 6.89
C TYR A 38 14.96 -30.38 7.78
N LYS A 39 13.73 -30.90 7.75
CA LYS A 39 12.60 -30.40 8.56
C LYS A 39 12.67 -30.80 10.03
N LEU A 40 13.31 -31.93 10.32
CA LEU A 40 13.51 -32.43 11.69
C LEU A 40 14.73 -31.80 12.38
N ARG A 41 15.49 -30.97 11.66
CA ARG A 41 16.67 -30.31 12.20
C ARG A 41 16.29 -29.34 13.33
N PRO A 42 16.95 -29.40 14.51
CA PRO A 42 16.82 -28.36 15.54
C PRO A 42 17.37 -27.00 15.07
N ASP A 43 16.73 -25.90 15.44
CA ASP A 43 17.09 -24.54 14.96
C ASP A 43 18.54 -24.14 15.25
N GLU A 44 19.10 -24.60 16.36
CA GLU A 44 20.48 -24.32 16.78
C GLU A 44 21.54 -25.07 15.95
N GLN A 45 21.13 -25.99 15.06
CA GLN A 45 22.07 -26.83 14.30
C GLN A 45 22.30 -26.33 12.89
N ALA A 46 23.56 -26.43 12.44
CA ALA A 46 23.99 -26.03 11.11
C ALA A 46 23.26 -26.85 10.02
N PRO A 47 22.66 -26.19 9.01
CA PRO A 47 21.99 -26.85 7.88
C PRO A 47 22.79 -27.96 7.21
N GLU A 48 24.09 -27.78 7.12
CA GLU A 48 25.05 -28.66 6.45
C GLU A 48 25.17 -30.04 7.12
N LEU A 49 24.86 -30.15 8.43
CA LEU A 49 24.83 -31.43 9.16
C LEU A 49 23.67 -32.34 8.74
N TYR A 50 22.68 -31.79 8.04
CA TYR A 50 21.52 -32.53 7.56
C TYR A 50 21.51 -32.61 6.04
N GLN A 51 22.55 -32.15 5.34
CA GLN A 51 22.72 -32.34 3.90
C GLN A 51 23.45 -33.65 3.62
N PHE A 52 22.71 -34.62 3.07
CA PHE A 52 23.22 -35.94 2.73
C PHE A 52 23.64 -36.03 1.28
N TYR A 53 24.80 -36.64 1.07
CA TYR A 53 25.40 -36.92 -0.21
C TYR A 53 25.43 -38.42 -0.44
N LEU A 54 24.99 -38.83 -1.63
CA LEU A 54 25.13 -40.21 -2.09
C LEU A 54 26.63 -40.53 -2.26
N ASN A 55 27.15 -41.46 -1.47
CA ASN A 55 28.58 -41.79 -1.44
C ASN A 55 28.89 -43.15 -2.08
N ASP A 56 28.01 -44.14 -1.93
CA ASP A 56 28.19 -45.47 -2.52
C ASP A 56 26.83 -46.08 -2.91
N MET A 57 26.79 -46.69 -4.10
CA MET A 57 25.68 -47.47 -4.63
C MET A 57 26.26 -48.56 -5.54
N LYS A 58 26.12 -49.83 -5.15
CA LYS A 58 26.55 -50.96 -5.98
C LYS A 58 25.48 -51.32 -7.01
N PRO A 59 25.86 -51.83 -8.20
CA PRO A 59 24.90 -52.37 -9.17
C PRO A 59 23.98 -53.40 -8.51
N GLY A 60 22.66 -53.25 -8.66
CA GLY A 60 21.68 -54.14 -8.03
C GLY A 60 21.47 -53.96 -6.54
N SER A 61 22.13 -52.97 -5.91
CA SER A 61 21.95 -52.68 -4.49
C SER A 61 20.66 -51.91 -4.24
N ALA A 62 19.82 -52.49 -3.40
CA ALA A 62 18.73 -51.84 -2.69
C ALA A 62 19.22 -50.91 -1.57
N ASP A 63 20.49 -50.99 -1.20
CA ASP A 63 21.07 -50.26 -0.07
C ASP A 63 21.91 -49.10 -0.57
N VAL A 64 21.68 -47.94 0.02
CA VAL A 64 22.22 -46.67 -0.44
C VAL A 64 22.96 -46.00 0.70
N CYS A 65 24.23 -45.68 0.46
CA CYS A 65 25.07 -45.02 1.46
C CYS A 65 24.96 -43.50 1.34
N MET A 66 24.60 -42.86 2.44
CA MET A 66 24.54 -41.41 2.59
C MET A 66 25.53 -40.92 3.64
N THR A 67 26.23 -39.83 3.32
CA THR A 67 27.18 -39.14 4.22
C THR A 67 26.88 -37.65 4.28
N VAL A 68 27.21 -36.99 5.38
CA VAL A 68 27.15 -35.51 5.47
C VAL A 68 28.37 -34.87 4.81
N SER A 69 28.31 -33.55 4.57
CA SER A 69 29.43 -32.81 3.96
C SER A 69 30.74 -33.00 4.74
N LYS A 70 31.83 -33.35 4.04
CA LYS A 70 33.17 -33.57 4.64
C LYS A 70 33.75 -32.36 5.37
N THR A 71 33.30 -31.14 5.05
CA THR A 71 33.69 -29.92 5.79
C THR A 71 33.15 -29.89 7.22
N PHE A 72 32.09 -30.65 7.50
CA PHE A 72 31.62 -30.95 8.84
C PHE A 72 31.90 -32.42 9.08
N ALA A 73 33.10 -32.74 9.59
CA ALA A 73 33.39 -34.03 10.24
C ALA A 73 32.59 -34.13 11.56
N GLY A 74 31.27 -34.02 11.44
CA GLY A 74 30.32 -33.87 12.50
C GLY A 74 29.73 -35.20 12.92
N ASP A 75 29.26 -35.23 14.16
CA ASP A 75 28.61 -36.37 14.78
C ASP A 75 27.30 -36.75 14.06
N LEU A 76 27.37 -37.69 13.10
CA LEU A 76 26.22 -38.28 12.40
C LEU A 76 25.20 -38.93 13.36
N ASN A 77 25.57 -39.22 14.61
CA ASN A 77 24.61 -39.75 15.57
C ASN A 77 23.48 -38.76 15.82
N LYS A 78 23.72 -37.44 15.77
CA LYS A 78 22.66 -36.45 15.99
C LYS A 78 21.55 -36.48 14.92
N PRO A 79 21.84 -36.24 13.62
CA PRO A 79 20.80 -36.30 12.60
C PRO A 79 20.16 -37.69 12.49
N TYR A 80 20.95 -38.76 12.70
CA TYR A 80 20.42 -40.11 12.75
C TYR A 80 19.47 -40.32 13.94
N ASN A 81 19.80 -39.86 15.15
CA ASN A 81 18.94 -40.00 16.32
C ASN A 81 17.60 -39.27 16.15
N GLU A 82 17.59 -38.07 15.55
CA GLU A 82 16.35 -37.37 15.25
C GLU A 82 15.50 -38.13 14.22
N LEU A 83 16.13 -38.64 13.15
CA LEU A 83 15.44 -39.47 12.15
C LEU A 83 14.88 -40.76 12.74
N THR A 84 15.67 -41.47 13.56
CA THR A 84 15.23 -42.74 14.17
C THR A 84 14.11 -42.52 15.17
N LYS A 85 14.21 -41.51 16.05
CA LYS A 85 13.13 -41.12 16.97
C LYS A 85 11.86 -40.79 16.19
N PHE A 86 11.98 -40.03 15.11
CA PHE A 86 10.85 -39.66 14.27
C PHE A 86 10.19 -40.88 13.60
N TYR A 87 10.97 -41.70 12.89
CA TYR A 87 10.42 -42.87 12.18
C TYR A 87 9.90 -43.96 13.11
N SER A 88 10.55 -44.19 14.26
CA SER A 88 10.04 -45.10 15.29
C SER A 88 8.72 -44.61 15.86
N GLY A 89 8.58 -43.30 16.16
CA GLY A 89 7.31 -42.76 16.63
C GLY A 89 6.16 -42.93 15.61
N ILE A 90 6.44 -42.84 14.31
CA ILE A 90 5.45 -43.16 13.26
C ILE A 90 5.11 -44.65 13.26
N ASN A 91 6.12 -45.52 13.33
CA ASN A 91 5.94 -46.98 13.39
C ASN A 91 5.14 -47.45 14.60
N ASP A 92 5.20 -46.71 15.70
CA ASP A 92 4.59 -47.07 16.97
C ASP A 92 3.25 -46.32 17.20
N SER A 93 2.85 -45.45 16.27
CA SER A 93 1.55 -44.76 16.31
C SER A 93 0.41 -45.73 15.94
N GLU A 94 -0.42 -46.07 16.92
CA GLU A 94 -1.54 -47.01 16.74
C GLU A 94 -2.74 -46.37 15.99
N ASP A 95 -2.90 -45.06 16.10
CA ASP A 95 -4.00 -44.29 15.50
C ASP A 95 -3.55 -42.96 14.88
N ILE A 96 -4.49 -42.27 14.22
CA ILE A 96 -4.25 -41.01 13.52
C ILE A 96 -3.92 -39.88 14.51
N GLU A 97 -4.54 -39.85 15.69
CA GLU A 97 -4.38 -38.77 16.67
C GLU A 97 -2.98 -38.81 17.28
N THR A 98 -2.52 -39.99 17.68
CA THR A 98 -1.15 -40.23 18.14
C THR A 98 -0.13 -39.89 17.04
N LEU A 99 -0.38 -40.29 15.79
CA LEU A 99 0.50 -39.96 14.66
C LEU A 99 0.56 -38.45 14.43
N LYS A 100 -0.59 -37.76 14.51
CA LYS A 100 -0.70 -36.32 14.33
C LYS A 100 0.08 -35.58 15.41
N ASP A 101 -0.13 -35.93 16.68
CA ASP A 101 0.60 -35.35 17.80
C ASP A 101 2.11 -35.56 17.66
N HIS A 102 2.54 -36.75 17.25
CA HIS A 102 3.95 -37.02 17.00
C HIS A 102 4.51 -36.15 15.87
N VAL A 103 3.81 -36.04 14.74
CA VAL A 103 4.22 -35.21 13.60
C VAL A 103 4.27 -33.72 13.96
N ASP A 104 3.23 -33.20 14.63
CA ASP A 104 3.14 -31.79 15.01
C ASP A 104 4.24 -31.41 16.02
N ASN A 105 4.61 -32.31 16.93
CA ASN A 105 5.67 -32.07 17.93
C ASN A 105 7.09 -32.37 17.43
N SER A 106 7.25 -32.98 16.25
CA SER A 106 8.57 -33.36 15.72
C SER A 106 9.26 -32.26 14.91
N ILE A 107 8.59 -31.15 14.61
CA ILE A 107 9.17 -30.01 13.90
C ILE A 107 9.25 -28.79 14.80
N VAL A 108 10.40 -28.11 14.82
CA VAL A 108 10.61 -26.91 15.64
C VAL A 108 9.92 -25.70 15.00
N GLU A 109 10.10 -25.54 13.68
CA GLU A 109 9.38 -24.54 12.87
C GLU A 109 8.98 -25.17 11.53
N GLY A 110 7.71 -24.97 11.11
CA GLY A 110 7.30 -25.35 9.77
C GLY A 110 5.83 -25.66 9.56
N GLU A 111 5.57 -26.24 8.40
CA GLU A 111 4.24 -26.66 7.92
C GLU A 111 4.15 -28.20 8.03
N PRO A 112 3.50 -28.77 9.08
CA PRO A 112 3.36 -30.22 9.28
C PRO A 112 2.80 -30.94 8.05
N ASN A 113 1.88 -30.29 7.34
CA ASN A 113 1.30 -30.79 6.10
C ASN A 113 2.35 -31.14 5.02
N LYS A 114 3.45 -30.37 4.90
CA LYS A 114 4.53 -30.70 3.97
C LYS A 114 5.30 -31.94 4.41
N LEU A 115 5.50 -32.11 5.71
CA LEU A 115 6.16 -33.29 6.27
C LEU A 115 5.32 -34.54 6.01
N VAL A 116 4.00 -34.47 6.26
CA VAL A 116 3.07 -35.57 5.99
C VAL A 116 2.97 -35.87 4.48
N SER A 117 3.02 -34.87 3.61
CA SER A 117 3.10 -35.09 2.16
C SER A 117 4.35 -35.89 1.77
N ASN A 118 5.50 -35.58 2.38
CA ASN A 118 6.74 -36.30 2.13
C ASN A 118 6.69 -37.72 2.69
N LEU A 119 6.13 -37.92 3.89
CA LEU A 119 5.89 -39.24 4.45
C LEU A 119 4.98 -40.08 3.55
N LYS A 120 3.89 -39.51 3.05
CA LYS A 120 2.99 -40.19 2.13
C LYS A 120 3.68 -40.63 0.84
N ASP A 121 4.68 -39.91 0.36
CA ASP A 121 5.43 -40.30 -0.84
C ASP A 121 6.56 -41.29 -0.53
N LEU A 122 7.15 -41.22 0.67
CA LEU A 122 8.29 -42.05 1.07
C LEU A 122 7.88 -43.41 1.67
N TRP A 123 6.78 -43.49 2.42
CA TRP A 123 6.48 -44.67 3.23
C TRP A 123 6.16 -45.91 2.37
N PRO A 124 6.65 -47.12 2.72
CA PRO A 124 6.44 -48.31 1.89
C PRO A 124 4.99 -48.82 1.95
N LYS A 125 4.61 -49.59 0.92
CA LYS A 125 3.44 -50.48 0.91
C LYS A 125 3.81 -51.89 1.38
N ASP A 126 2.82 -52.77 1.54
CA ASP A 126 2.98 -54.16 2.05
C ASP A 126 4.05 -54.99 1.32
N ASN A 127 4.39 -54.66 0.08
CA ASN A 127 5.33 -55.38 -0.79
C ASN A 127 6.71 -54.71 -0.89
N GLU A 128 6.90 -53.58 -0.20
CA GLU A 128 8.07 -52.71 -0.31
C GLU A 128 8.83 -52.73 1.01
N VAL A 129 10.16 -52.66 0.94
CA VAL A 129 11.00 -52.57 2.14
C VAL A 129 11.75 -51.26 2.11
N MET A 130 11.54 -50.44 3.14
CA MET A 130 12.34 -49.25 3.38
C MET A 130 12.78 -49.19 4.84
N GLY A 131 13.96 -48.64 5.08
CA GLY A 131 14.48 -48.49 6.44
C GLY A 131 15.82 -47.79 6.48
N ILE A 132 16.23 -47.40 7.69
CA ILE A 132 17.50 -46.71 7.90
C ILE A 132 18.38 -47.42 8.93
N ALA A 133 19.70 -47.32 8.76
CA ALA A 133 20.69 -47.80 9.71
C ALA A 133 21.89 -46.83 9.80
N LEU A 134 22.64 -46.88 10.91
CA LEU A 134 23.89 -46.13 11.08
C LEU A 134 25.03 -47.11 11.35
N SER A 135 25.97 -47.21 10.42
CA SER A 135 27.11 -48.12 10.52
C SER A 135 28.27 -47.69 9.60
N GLU A 136 29.48 -48.13 9.90
CA GLU A 136 30.68 -47.88 9.07
C GLU A 136 30.63 -48.70 7.77
N GLU A 137 30.18 -49.95 7.86
CA GLU A 137 29.96 -50.86 6.74
C GLU A 137 28.48 -51.05 6.42
N GLN A 138 28.17 -51.51 5.21
CA GLN A 138 26.82 -51.90 4.79
C GLN A 138 26.27 -52.97 5.75
N PRO A 139 25.12 -52.74 6.42
CA PRO A 139 24.54 -53.74 7.29
C PRO A 139 24.26 -55.04 6.55
N LYS A 140 24.60 -56.18 7.18
CA LYS A 140 24.47 -57.51 6.55
C LYS A 140 23.11 -58.14 6.80
N ASN A 141 22.44 -57.75 7.88
CA ASN A 141 21.13 -58.30 8.25
C ASN A 141 20.07 -57.21 8.18
N ILE A 142 18.86 -57.59 7.76
CA ILE A 142 17.72 -56.66 7.72
C ILE A 142 17.31 -56.17 9.11
N SER A 143 17.60 -56.95 10.17
CA SER A 143 17.38 -56.58 11.57
C SER A 143 18.23 -55.42 12.07
N ASP A 144 19.30 -55.08 11.34
CA ASP A 144 20.18 -53.97 11.68
C ASP A 144 19.57 -52.62 11.25
N TYR A 145 18.48 -52.65 10.48
CA TYR A 145 17.73 -51.48 10.04
C TYR A 145 16.51 -51.23 10.92
N ILE A 146 16.19 -49.95 11.12
CA ILE A 146 14.87 -49.52 11.55
C ILE A 146 13.98 -49.50 10.30
N LEU A 147 13.18 -50.55 10.16
CA LEU A 147 12.26 -50.70 9.03
C LEU A 147 11.03 -49.83 9.20
N PHE A 148 10.57 -49.22 8.11
CA PHE A 148 9.30 -48.50 8.04
C PHE A 148 8.17 -49.52 7.90
N LYS A 149 7.27 -49.58 8.89
CA LYS A 149 6.16 -50.54 8.95
C LYS A 149 5.08 -50.16 7.92
N PRO A 150 4.79 -50.99 6.90
CA PRO A 150 3.78 -50.67 5.88
C PRO A 150 2.39 -50.37 6.44
N GLU A 151 2.04 -50.94 7.59
CA GLU A 151 0.75 -50.77 8.25
C GLU A 151 0.48 -49.29 8.60
N ALA A 152 1.52 -48.52 8.94
CA ALA A 152 1.39 -47.09 9.23
C ALA A 152 1.01 -46.25 7.99
N LYS A 153 1.13 -46.79 6.77
CA LYS A 153 0.78 -46.11 5.52
C LYS A 153 -0.68 -45.65 5.50
N LYS A 154 -1.58 -46.45 6.07
CA LYS A 154 -3.01 -46.11 6.14
C LYS A 154 -3.21 -44.84 6.98
N ASN A 155 -2.67 -44.80 8.19
CA ASN A 155 -2.77 -43.66 9.10
C ASN A 155 -2.10 -42.41 8.50
N ILE A 156 -0.95 -42.55 7.83
CA ILE A 156 -0.28 -41.45 7.11
C ILE A 156 -1.18 -40.88 6.00
N ASN A 157 -1.85 -41.74 5.22
CA ASN A 157 -2.77 -41.31 4.18
C ASN A 157 -4.00 -40.59 4.74
N GLU A 158 -4.55 -41.08 5.85
CA GLU A 158 -5.68 -40.46 6.53
C GLU A 158 -5.30 -39.10 7.12
N LEU A 159 -4.14 -39.02 7.78
CA LEU A 159 -3.57 -37.76 8.28
C LEU A 159 -3.29 -36.77 7.15
N TYR A 160 -2.74 -37.23 6.02
CA TYR A 160 -2.57 -36.42 4.82
C TYR A 160 -3.90 -35.80 4.38
N ASN A 161 -4.96 -36.61 4.32
CA ASN A 161 -6.28 -36.14 3.93
C ASN A 161 -6.87 -35.14 4.95
N GLU A 162 -6.55 -35.28 6.24
CA GLU A 162 -6.97 -34.33 7.27
C GLU A 162 -6.30 -32.96 7.08
N TYR A 163 -4.97 -32.91 6.92
CA TYR A 163 -4.25 -31.65 6.68
C TYR A 163 -4.64 -30.98 5.35
N HIS A 164 -5.03 -31.78 4.36
CA HIS A 164 -5.45 -31.31 3.04
C HIS A 164 -6.97 -31.18 2.90
N LYS A 165 -7.73 -31.36 3.99
CA LYS A 165 -9.20 -31.26 3.98
C LYS A 165 -9.60 -29.85 3.53
N PRO A 166 -10.29 -29.70 2.40
CA PRO A 166 -10.66 -28.38 1.93
C PRO A 166 -11.65 -27.72 2.88
N VAL A 167 -11.45 -26.44 3.15
CA VAL A 167 -12.37 -25.62 3.94
C VAL A 167 -13.11 -24.65 3.04
N ARG A 168 -14.38 -24.39 3.32
CA ARG A 168 -15.10 -23.33 2.61
C ARG A 168 -14.47 -21.99 2.96
N LYS A 169 -14.04 -21.25 1.95
CA LYS A 169 -13.36 -19.99 2.14
C LYS A 169 -13.79 -18.98 1.09
N LYS A 170 -14.06 -17.78 1.59
CA LYS A 170 -14.27 -16.57 0.81
C LYS A 170 -12.95 -15.80 0.75
N MET A 171 -12.57 -15.32 -0.43
CA MET A 171 -11.37 -14.50 -0.61
C MET A 171 -11.61 -13.39 -1.62
N HIS A 172 -10.93 -12.27 -1.41
CA HIS A 172 -10.91 -11.14 -2.32
C HIS A 172 -9.54 -11.09 -3.04
N GLY A 173 -9.56 -10.93 -4.36
CA GLY A 173 -8.39 -10.89 -5.24
C GLY A 173 -8.76 -10.54 -6.68
N ILE A 174 -7.78 -10.52 -7.58
CA ILE A 174 -7.99 -10.35 -9.02
C ILE A 174 -7.88 -11.70 -9.71
N LEU A 175 -8.81 -11.99 -10.62
CA LEU A 175 -8.64 -13.10 -11.56
C LEU A 175 -7.56 -12.75 -12.59
N SER A 176 -6.43 -13.43 -12.50
CA SER A 176 -5.24 -13.12 -13.30
C SER A 176 -5.07 -14.03 -14.52
N ARG A 177 -5.73 -15.19 -14.54
CA ARG A 177 -5.64 -16.15 -15.64
C ARG A 177 -6.79 -17.15 -15.58
N ILE A 178 -7.24 -17.59 -16.75
CA ILE A 178 -8.11 -18.75 -16.92
C ILE A 178 -7.51 -19.64 -18.01
N ALA A 179 -7.36 -20.91 -17.71
CA ALA A 179 -7.03 -21.98 -18.65
C ALA A 179 -8.27 -22.86 -18.80
N THR A 180 -9.05 -22.59 -19.85
CA THR A 180 -10.35 -23.22 -20.10
C THR A 180 -10.25 -24.66 -20.60
N ASP A 181 -9.07 -25.06 -21.07
CA ASP A 181 -8.73 -26.41 -21.53
C ASP A 181 -8.52 -27.39 -20.37
N ILE A 182 -8.08 -26.88 -19.21
CA ILE A 182 -7.79 -27.69 -18.01
C ILE A 182 -8.58 -27.25 -16.78
N ASP A 183 -9.62 -26.43 -16.98
CA ASP A 183 -10.52 -25.86 -15.97
C ASP A 183 -9.79 -25.26 -14.75
N GLN A 184 -8.76 -24.43 -15.02
CA GLN A 184 -7.96 -23.78 -14.00
C GLN A 184 -8.07 -22.27 -14.04
N PHE A 185 -8.04 -21.64 -12.88
CA PHE A 185 -7.88 -20.19 -12.74
C PHE A 185 -6.67 -19.85 -11.89
N GLY A 186 -6.18 -18.62 -12.04
CA GLY A 186 -5.26 -17.99 -11.10
C GLY A 186 -5.90 -16.75 -10.51
N PHE A 187 -5.66 -16.58 -9.22
CA PHE A 187 -6.29 -15.57 -8.40
C PHE A 187 -5.21 -14.90 -7.56
N LEU A 188 -5.02 -13.60 -7.80
CA LEU A 188 -4.03 -12.81 -7.12
C LEU A 188 -4.67 -12.14 -5.90
N THR A 189 -4.25 -12.54 -4.71
CA THR A 189 -4.76 -11.94 -3.47
C THR A 189 -4.18 -10.54 -3.23
N SER A 190 -4.76 -9.77 -2.31
CA SER A 190 -4.21 -8.49 -1.84
C SER A 190 -2.80 -8.61 -1.24
N LYS A 191 -2.37 -9.81 -0.82
CA LYS A 191 -1.00 -10.05 -0.34
C LYS A 191 -0.01 -10.39 -1.46
N LYS A 192 -0.42 -10.23 -2.72
CA LYS A 192 0.35 -10.60 -3.93
C LYS A 192 0.61 -12.12 -4.05
N ASP A 193 -0.04 -12.96 -3.25
CA ASP A 193 0.00 -14.41 -3.42
C ASP A 193 -0.84 -14.81 -4.63
N LEU A 194 -0.23 -15.56 -5.57
CA LEU A 194 -0.94 -16.21 -6.65
C LEU A 194 -1.49 -17.55 -6.16
N ILE A 195 -2.79 -17.58 -5.93
CA ILE A 195 -3.54 -18.79 -5.62
C ILE A 195 -4.01 -19.40 -6.94
N LYS A 196 -3.75 -20.70 -7.12
CA LYS A 196 -4.30 -21.46 -8.23
C LYS A 196 -5.60 -22.11 -7.78
N GLY A 197 -6.54 -22.28 -8.70
CA GLY A 197 -7.75 -23.01 -8.38
C GLY A 197 -8.28 -23.81 -9.57
N LYS A 198 -9.11 -24.80 -9.26
CA LYS A 198 -9.94 -25.48 -10.25
C LYS A 198 -11.37 -24.96 -10.14
N PHE A 199 -12.02 -24.84 -11.28
CA PHE A 199 -13.45 -24.60 -11.35
C PHE A 199 -14.14 -25.82 -11.97
N ASN A 200 -15.41 -26.04 -11.65
CA ASN A 200 -16.18 -27.08 -12.32
C ASN A 200 -16.72 -26.54 -13.64
N LEU A 201 -16.99 -27.43 -14.60
CA LEU A 201 -17.64 -27.16 -15.89
C LEU A 201 -19.11 -26.69 -15.76
N ASN A 202 -19.44 -25.85 -14.77
CA ASN A 202 -20.69 -25.10 -14.79
C ASN A 202 -20.53 -23.94 -15.81
N PRO A 203 -21.33 -23.88 -16.88
CA PRO A 203 -21.28 -22.79 -17.86
C PRO A 203 -21.40 -21.41 -17.22
N GLU A 204 -22.28 -21.25 -16.23
CA GLU A 204 -22.49 -19.96 -15.54
C GLU A 204 -21.23 -19.49 -14.80
N LEU A 205 -20.54 -20.42 -14.14
CA LEU A 205 -19.31 -20.09 -13.41
C LEU A 205 -18.16 -19.75 -14.37
N LYS A 206 -18.11 -20.43 -15.52
CA LYS A 206 -17.14 -20.15 -16.58
C LYS A 206 -17.37 -18.78 -17.18
N GLU A 207 -18.62 -18.42 -17.46
CA GLU A 207 -19.01 -17.10 -17.96
C GLU A 207 -18.68 -16.03 -16.93
N ALA A 208 -19.07 -16.20 -15.67
CA ALA A 208 -18.73 -15.29 -14.58
C ALA A 208 -17.20 -15.11 -14.41
N LEU A 209 -16.42 -16.18 -14.52
CA LEU A 209 -14.95 -16.10 -14.48
C LEU A 209 -14.42 -15.28 -15.66
N LEU A 210 -14.90 -15.51 -16.89
CA LEU A 210 -14.48 -14.80 -18.10
C LEU A 210 -14.88 -13.32 -18.07
N GLU A 211 -16.10 -13.00 -17.65
CA GLU A 211 -16.61 -11.63 -17.53
C GLU A 211 -15.86 -10.80 -16.48
N ASN A 212 -15.33 -11.48 -15.47
CA ASN A 212 -14.60 -10.86 -14.37
C ASN A 212 -13.08 -11.07 -14.44
N MET A 213 -12.55 -11.48 -15.59
CA MET A 213 -11.11 -11.50 -15.83
C MET A 213 -10.51 -10.12 -15.62
N GLU A 214 -9.37 -10.08 -14.92
CA GLU A 214 -8.62 -8.87 -14.58
C GLU A 214 -9.41 -7.85 -13.75
N LYS A 215 -10.56 -8.25 -13.18
CA LYS A 215 -11.36 -7.42 -12.29
C LYS A 215 -11.18 -7.86 -10.82
N PRO A 216 -11.29 -6.91 -9.87
CA PRO A 216 -11.47 -7.21 -8.46
C PRO A 216 -12.70 -8.10 -8.24
N VAL A 217 -12.49 -9.27 -7.66
CA VAL A 217 -13.58 -10.21 -7.36
C VAL A 217 -13.46 -10.80 -5.97
N GLU A 218 -14.62 -11.19 -5.47
CA GLU A 218 -14.77 -12.12 -4.39
C GLU A 218 -14.99 -13.52 -4.97
N ILE A 219 -14.19 -14.47 -4.53
CA ILE A 219 -14.39 -15.88 -4.86
C ILE A 219 -14.79 -16.66 -3.61
N ASN A 220 -15.71 -17.61 -3.79
CA ASN A 220 -16.10 -18.56 -2.75
C ASN A 220 -15.88 -19.99 -3.26
N GLY A 221 -15.23 -20.82 -2.44
CA GLY A 221 -14.89 -22.18 -2.83
C GLY A 221 -14.35 -23.02 -1.69
N GLU A 222 -14.03 -24.27 -2.03
CA GLU A 222 -13.27 -25.18 -1.17
C GLU A 222 -11.78 -24.92 -1.35
N TYR A 223 -11.15 -24.43 -0.29
CA TYR A 223 -9.74 -24.06 -0.26
C TYR A 223 -8.92 -25.07 0.55
N ASP A 224 -7.92 -25.65 -0.08
CA ASP A 224 -6.89 -26.47 0.56
C ASP A 224 -5.79 -25.54 1.07
N LYS A 225 -5.79 -25.30 2.39
CA LYS A 225 -4.84 -24.40 3.05
C LYS A 225 -3.40 -24.87 2.89
N ALA A 226 -3.18 -26.18 2.94
CA ALA A 226 -1.86 -26.80 2.85
C ALA A 226 -1.24 -26.65 1.45
N ASN A 227 -2.03 -26.81 0.39
CA ASN A 227 -1.56 -26.62 -0.99
C ASN A 227 -1.73 -25.19 -1.52
N LYS A 228 -2.29 -24.28 -0.70
CA LYS A 228 -2.63 -22.90 -1.08
C LYS A 228 -3.39 -22.82 -2.41
N LYS A 229 -4.41 -23.66 -2.58
CA LYS A 229 -5.19 -23.75 -3.82
C LYS A 229 -6.69 -23.94 -3.57
N PHE A 230 -7.52 -23.43 -4.46
CA PHE A 230 -8.93 -23.79 -4.50
C PHE A 230 -9.11 -25.13 -5.22
N VAL A 231 -9.64 -26.12 -4.50
CA VAL A 231 -9.94 -27.44 -5.06
C VAL A 231 -11.24 -27.40 -5.86
N LYS A 232 -12.17 -26.55 -5.42
CA LYS A 232 -13.45 -26.31 -6.10
C LYS A 232 -13.86 -24.87 -5.91
N LEU A 233 -14.39 -24.26 -6.98
CA LEU A 233 -14.96 -22.92 -6.95
C LEU A 233 -16.49 -23.01 -7.07
N TYR A 234 -17.19 -22.24 -6.25
CA TYR A 234 -18.66 -22.18 -6.24
C TYR A 234 -19.19 -20.93 -6.91
N SER A 235 -18.59 -19.78 -6.63
CA SER A 235 -19.06 -18.49 -7.15
C SER A 235 -17.92 -17.47 -7.27
N VAL A 236 -18.15 -16.51 -8.15
CA VAL A 236 -17.31 -15.34 -8.39
C VAL A 236 -18.24 -14.14 -8.48
N TYR A 237 -17.94 -13.10 -7.73
CA TYR A 237 -18.70 -11.85 -7.75
C TYR A 237 -17.76 -10.66 -7.87
N PRO A 238 -18.14 -9.58 -8.58
CA PRO A 238 -17.42 -8.32 -8.50
C PRO A 238 -17.24 -7.88 -7.05
N SER A 239 -16.07 -7.36 -6.71
CA SER A 239 -15.75 -6.95 -5.34
C SER A 239 -15.13 -5.55 -5.32
N ASN A 240 -15.70 -4.65 -4.54
CA ASN A 240 -15.13 -3.33 -4.25
C ASN A 240 -14.16 -3.32 -3.05
N GLN A 241 -13.93 -4.46 -2.39
CA GLN A 241 -13.11 -4.57 -1.17
C GLN A 241 -11.60 -4.74 -1.41
N ILE A 242 -11.15 -4.71 -2.67
CA ILE A 242 -9.72 -4.80 -3.00
C ILE A 242 -9.27 -3.42 -3.46
N PHE A 243 -8.46 -2.78 -2.63
CA PHE A 243 -7.69 -1.62 -3.03
C PHE A 243 -6.59 -2.10 -3.99
N MET A 244 -6.66 -1.67 -5.26
CA MET A 244 -5.69 -2.00 -6.31
C MET A 244 -4.26 -1.56 -5.97
N ASP A 245 -4.11 -0.69 -4.98
CA ASP A 245 -2.85 -0.21 -4.38
C ASP A 245 -2.00 -1.37 -3.83
N SER A 246 -2.59 -2.55 -3.65
CA SER A 246 -1.92 -3.80 -3.26
C SER A 246 -1.37 -4.63 -4.44
N ILE A 247 -1.71 -4.30 -5.68
CA ILE A 247 -1.36 -5.04 -6.90
C ILE A 247 -0.54 -4.14 -7.82
N GLY A 248 0.79 -4.33 -7.72
CA GLY A 248 1.77 -3.40 -8.25
C GLY A 248 2.12 -2.38 -7.17
N GLU A 249 3.39 -2.25 -6.82
CA GLU A 249 3.81 -1.10 -6.02
C GLU A 249 3.51 0.16 -6.83
N ILE A 250 2.46 0.87 -6.43
CA ILE A 250 2.30 2.31 -6.66
C ILE A 250 3.34 2.96 -5.75
N SER A 251 4.63 2.78 -6.05
CA SER A 251 5.70 3.56 -5.45
C SER A 251 6.03 4.68 -6.42
N LEU A 252 5.97 5.90 -5.91
CA LEU A 252 6.58 7.04 -6.60
C LEU A 252 8.06 6.71 -6.82
N GLN A 253 8.63 7.10 -7.95
CA GLN A 253 10.03 6.80 -8.25
C GLN A 253 10.83 8.08 -8.45
N GLY A 254 12.08 8.06 -7.98
CA GLY A 254 13.10 9.04 -8.34
C GLY A 254 12.81 10.45 -7.83
N ARG A 255 12.52 11.39 -8.74
CA ARG A 255 12.34 12.80 -8.41
C ARG A 255 10.96 13.06 -7.80
N THR A 256 9.92 12.37 -8.27
CA THR A 256 8.53 12.56 -7.81
C THR A 256 8.35 12.17 -6.34
N GLU A 257 8.94 11.05 -5.91
CA GLU A 257 8.92 10.58 -4.52
C GLU A 257 9.55 11.62 -3.57
N LYS A 258 10.74 12.14 -3.93
CA LYS A 258 11.43 13.16 -3.14
C LYS A 258 10.66 14.46 -3.02
N ILE A 259 9.92 14.86 -4.06
CA ILE A 259 9.10 16.08 -4.02
C ILE A 259 7.85 15.84 -3.18
N TYR A 260 7.22 14.68 -3.33
CA TYR A 260 6.10 14.26 -2.50
C TYR A 260 6.45 14.27 -1.00
N ASP A 261 7.60 13.70 -0.61
CA ASP A 261 8.07 13.72 0.77
C ASP A 261 8.28 15.16 1.29
N LYS A 262 8.81 16.05 0.45
CA LYS A 262 8.97 17.47 0.81
C LYS A 262 7.64 18.17 1.03
N ILE A 263 6.64 17.89 0.21
CA ILE A 263 5.27 18.43 0.37
C ILE A 263 4.68 17.92 1.68
N ASN A 264 4.85 16.63 2.00
CA ASN A 264 4.38 16.07 3.27
C ASN A 264 5.06 16.67 4.50
N ILE A 265 6.38 16.83 4.46
CA ILE A 265 7.14 17.53 5.51
C ILE A 265 6.65 18.97 5.65
N TYR A 266 6.34 19.63 4.54
CA TYR A 266 5.82 20.99 4.54
C TYR A 266 4.45 21.07 5.24
N PHE A 267 3.51 20.17 4.91
CA PHE A 267 2.23 20.03 5.61
C PHE A 267 2.42 19.83 7.12
N ASP A 268 3.28 18.90 7.52
CA ASP A 268 3.58 18.65 8.93
C ASP A 268 4.15 19.89 9.63
N SER A 269 5.00 20.66 8.92
CA SER A 269 5.56 21.89 9.48
C SER A 269 4.52 22.98 9.69
N ILE A 270 3.47 23.04 8.86
CA ILE A 270 2.38 23.99 9.03
C ILE A 270 1.53 23.53 10.21
N ILE A 271 1.02 22.30 10.16
CA ILE A 271 0.11 21.74 11.18
C ILE A 271 0.77 21.75 12.57
N PHE A 272 2.05 21.41 12.69
CA PHE A 272 2.75 21.41 13.99
C PHE A 272 2.99 22.82 14.54
N LYS A 273 3.30 23.81 13.69
CA LYS A 273 3.57 25.18 14.13
C LYS A 273 2.30 25.94 14.53
N THR A 274 1.16 25.57 13.96
CA THR A 274 -0.15 26.19 14.25
C THR A 274 -0.68 25.79 15.62
N GLU A 275 -0.23 24.65 16.17
CA GLU A 275 -0.51 24.24 17.54
C GLU A 275 0.28 25.04 18.59
N GLN A 276 1.31 25.81 18.20
CA GLN A 276 2.27 26.43 19.14
C GLN A 276 2.35 27.97 19.11
N THR A 277 1.90 28.68 18.05
CA THR A 277 2.06 30.15 17.93
C THR A 277 1.06 30.83 16.97
N THR A 278 0.84 32.16 17.11
CA THR A 278 0.10 33.01 16.15
C THR A 278 0.93 33.30 14.89
N LEU A 279 0.27 33.22 13.72
CA LEU A 279 0.86 32.84 12.42
C LEU A 279 1.31 33.98 11.50
N GLU A 280 1.15 35.24 11.90
CA GLU A 280 1.33 36.39 11.00
C GLU A 280 2.76 36.51 10.43
N LYS A 281 3.78 35.94 11.09
CA LYS A 281 5.18 35.91 10.59
C LYS A 281 5.57 34.62 9.86
N VAL A 282 4.70 33.63 9.80
CA VAL A 282 5.02 32.30 9.28
C VAL A 282 4.56 32.13 7.82
N PHE A 283 3.60 32.94 7.36
CA PHE A 283 2.92 32.72 6.08
C PHE A 283 3.50 33.50 4.87
N GLU A 284 4.09 34.69 5.05
CA GLU A 284 4.59 35.49 3.92
C GLU A 284 5.70 34.81 3.09
N ASP A 285 6.50 33.93 3.70
CA ASP A 285 7.59 33.19 3.02
C ASP A 285 7.14 31.79 2.55
N LYS A 286 5.92 31.36 2.91
CA LYS A 286 5.48 29.97 2.83
C LYS A 286 4.66 29.64 1.59
N THR A 287 3.86 30.56 1.07
CA THR A 287 3.19 30.41 -0.24
C THR A 287 4.23 30.24 -1.34
N ALA A 288 5.28 31.06 -1.35
CA ALA A 288 6.38 30.92 -2.31
C ALA A 288 7.10 29.55 -2.22
N VAL A 289 7.33 29.02 -1.02
CA VAL A 289 7.92 27.68 -0.84
C VAL A 289 6.99 26.59 -1.37
N PHE A 290 5.69 26.72 -1.11
CA PHE A 290 4.69 25.78 -1.60
C PHE A 290 4.58 25.83 -3.13
N ASP A 291 4.45 27.01 -3.71
CA ASP A 291 4.39 27.23 -5.17
C ASP A 291 5.59 26.61 -5.87
N ASN A 292 6.79 26.73 -5.28
CA ASN A 292 8.01 26.12 -5.80
C ASN A 292 7.97 24.59 -5.72
N LEU A 293 7.53 24.01 -4.60
CA LEU A 293 7.36 22.54 -4.48
C LEU A 293 6.33 22.02 -5.46
N MET A 294 5.27 22.79 -5.70
CA MET A 294 4.23 22.43 -6.65
C MET A 294 4.67 22.54 -8.09
N HIS A 295 5.42 23.59 -8.42
CA HIS A 295 6.07 23.72 -9.72
C HIS A 295 7.04 22.56 -9.97
N ASP A 296 7.86 22.23 -8.97
CA ASP A 296 8.78 21.10 -9.02
C ASP A 296 8.03 19.79 -9.27
N LEU A 297 6.93 19.55 -8.55
CA LEU A 297 6.09 18.36 -8.73
C LEU A 297 5.56 18.31 -10.15
N LYS A 298 4.87 19.35 -10.62
CA LYS A 298 4.35 19.46 -11.99
C LYS A 298 5.44 19.22 -13.04
N SER A 299 6.65 19.77 -12.85
CA SER A 299 7.79 19.59 -13.77
C SER A 299 8.38 18.18 -13.77
N SER A 300 8.17 17.42 -12.69
CA SER A 300 8.65 16.05 -12.53
C SER A 300 7.68 14.99 -13.04
N LEU A 301 6.44 15.38 -13.37
CA LEU A 301 5.39 14.47 -13.80
C LEU A 301 5.43 14.29 -15.31
N GLU A 302 5.86 13.11 -15.74
CA GLU A 302 5.76 12.66 -17.13
C GLU A 302 4.66 11.61 -17.23
N PHE A 303 3.47 12.05 -17.67
CA PHE A 303 2.34 11.16 -17.94
C PHE A 303 2.28 10.80 -19.41
N HIS A 304 2.34 9.51 -19.71
CA HIS A 304 2.23 9.01 -21.07
C HIS A 304 0.80 8.58 -21.46
N HIS A 305 -0.07 8.35 -20.47
CA HIS A 305 -1.46 7.96 -20.65
C HIS A 305 -2.37 8.84 -19.81
N ARG A 306 -3.50 9.29 -20.38
CA ARG A 306 -4.48 10.18 -19.71
C ARG A 306 -3.83 11.40 -19.07
N SER A 307 -2.86 12.00 -19.78
CA SER A 307 -2.05 13.09 -19.26
C SER A 307 -2.90 14.31 -18.91
N GLU A 308 -3.95 14.57 -19.67
CA GLU A 308 -4.83 15.72 -19.47
C GLU A 308 -5.73 15.49 -18.25
N GLU A 309 -6.41 14.35 -18.14
CA GLU A 309 -7.28 14.04 -17.00
C GLU A 309 -6.50 14.02 -15.67
N ARG A 310 -5.26 13.51 -15.70
CA ARG A 310 -4.37 13.52 -14.53
C ARG A 310 -3.93 14.93 -14.16
N LYS A 311 -3.59 15.77 -15.14
CA LYS A 311 -3.20 17.16 -14.88
C LYS A 311 -4.36 17.97 -14.33
N GLU A 312 -5.55 17.78 -14.88
CA GLU A 312 -6.79 18.44 -14.46
C GLU A 312 -7.11 18.08 -12.99
N ALA A 313 -7.18 16.79 -12.65
CA ALA A 313 -7.42 16.35 -11.29
C ALA A 313 -6.39 16.90 -10.27
N LEU A 314 -5.11 16.99 -10.67
CA LEU A 314 -4.08 17.59 -9.83
C LEU A 314 -4.27 19.11 -9.69
N LEU A 315 -4.68 19.79 -10.77
CA LEU A 315 -4.95 21.22 -10.76
C LEU A 315 -6.10 21.54 -9.79
N ASP A 316 -7.21 20.81 -9.88
CA ASP A 316 -8.37 20.99 -9.00
C ASP A 316 -7.98 20.86 -7.53
N TYR A 317 -7.22 19.82 -7.20
CA TYR A 317 -6.71 19.64 -5.83
C TYR A 317 -5.86 20.83 -5.36
N PHE A 318 -5.00 21.38 -6.25
CA PHE A 318 -4.16 22.51 -5.90
C PHE A 318 -4.96 23.81 -5.73
N GLU A 319 -5.98 24.04 -6.54
CA GLU A 319 -6.85 25.22 -6.41
C GLU A 319 -7.59 25.24 -5.06
N VAL A 320 -8.10 24.09 -4.63
CA VAL A 320 -8.74 23.95 -3.30
C VAL A 320 -7.73 24.18 -2.19
N LEU A 321 -6.54 23.58 -2.29
CA LEU A 321 -5.51 23.72 -1.28
C LEU A 321 -4.96 25.15 -1.17
N GLU A 322 -4.71 25.82 -2.29
CA GLU A 322 -4.33 27.23 -2.32
C GLU A 322 -5.41 28.09 -1.67
N SER A 323 -6.69 27.80 -1.93
CA SER A 323 -7.81 28.49 -1.30
C SER A 323 -7.81 28.32 0.23
N ILE A 324 -7.53 27.10 0.73
CA ILE A 324 -7.39 26.86 2.18
C ILE A 324 -6.20 27.63 2.75
N LEU A 325 -5.04 27.59 2.09
CA LEU A 325 -3.81 28.24 2.55
C LEU A 325 -3.92 29.77 2.57
N ASN A 326 -4.53 30.36 1.54
CA ASN A 326 -4.71 31.82 1.44
C ASN A 326 -5.72 32.35 2.46
N ASN A 327 -6.70 31.53 2.85
CA ASN A 327 -7.72 31.90 3.84
C ASN A 327 -7.42 31.36 5.25
N TYR A 328 -6.22 30.81 5.45
CA TYR A 328 -5.95 29.96 6.59
C TYR A 328 -6.02 30.72 7.93
N LYS A 329 -6.78 30.15 8.87
CA LYS A 329 -6.88 30.58 10.28
C LYS A 329 -6.65 29.37 11.19
N PRO A 330 -6.25 29.56 12.47
CA PRO A 330 -6.09 28.43 13.41
C PRO A 330 -7.32 27.51 13.50
N THR A 331 -8.51 28.05 13.31
CA THR A 331 -9.79 27.30 13.27
C THR A 331 -9.94 26.37 12.06
N MET A 332 -9.08 26.50 11.04
CA MET A 332 -9.06 25.69 9.81
C MET A 332 -8.01 24.57 9.84
N ASN A 333 -7.43 24.29 11.00
CA ASN A 333 -6.44 23.22 11.16
C ASN A 333 -6.93 21.84 10.69
N GLU A 334 -8.20 21.53 10.93
CA GLU A 334 -8.80 20.26 10.50
C GLU A 334 -9.00 20.20 8.97
N LEU A 335 -9.20 21.34 8.29
CA LEU A 335 -9.22 21.40 6.83
C LEU A 335 -7.84 21.10 6.23
N LEU A 336 -6.77 21.65 6.82
CA LEU A 336 -5.41 21.35 6.36
C LEU A 336 -5.03 19.88 6.58
N LYS A 337 -5.44 19.29 7.70
CA LYS A 337 -5.28 17.84 7.94
C LYS A 337 -6.03 17.02 6.88
N SER A 338 -7.29 17.38 6.62
CA SER A 338 -8.10 16.72 5.60
C SER A 338 -7.50 16.86 4.20
N ALA A 339 -6.98 18.03 3.85
CA ALA A 339 -6.27 18.25 2.58
C ALA A 339 -5.00 17.39 2.46
N LYS A 340 -4.25 17.22 3.55
CA LYS A 340 -3.10 16.32 3.63
C LYS A 340 -3.52 14.85 3.47
N ASP A 341 -4.59 14.44 4.11
CA ASP A 341 -5.10 13.07 4.00
C ASP A 341 -5.55 12.76 2.57
N ILE A 342 -6.23 13.71 1.90
CA ILE A 342 -6.57 13.60 0.46
C ILE A 342 -5.30 13.48 -0.40
N PHE A 343 -4.25 14.24 -0.09
CA PHE A 343 -2.98 14.15 -0.79
C PHE A 343 -2.36 12.74 -0.68
N ASN A 344 -2.38 12.17 0.52
CA ASN A 344 -1.79 10.86 0.77
C ASN A 344 -2.62 9.72 0.17
N ASP A 345 -3.95 9.81 0.27
CA ASP A 345 -4.85 8.71 -0.08
C ASP A 345 -5.21 8.68 -1.56
N GLU A 346 -5.45 9.84 -2.18
CA GLU A 346 -5.98 9.93 -3.55
C GLU A 346 -4.93 10.42 -4.55
N ILE A 347 -4.18 11.48 -4.21
CA ILE A 347 -3.23 12.11 -5.14
C ILE A 347 -2.06 11.17 -5.45
N VAL A 348 -1.54 10.41 -4.48
CA VAL A 348 -0.49 9.38 -4.72
C VAL A 348 -0.90 8.40 -5.82
N SER A 349 -2.15 7.95 -5.77
CA SER A 349 -2.71 6.98 -6.73
C SER A 349 -2.80 7.56 -8.15
N ILE A 350 -3.01 8.88 -8.27
CA ILE A 350 -3.02 9.61 -9.55
C ILE A 350 -1.60 9.86 -10.07
N LEU A 351 -0.66 10.20 -9.17
CA LEU A 351 0.73 10.52 -9.51
C LEU A 351 1.56 9.29 -9.93
N ALA A 352 1.19 8.10 -9.46
CA ALA A 352 2.00 6.93 -9.68
C ALA A 352 2.15 6.53 -11.17
N PRO A 353 3.34 6.03 -11.54
CA PRO A 353 3.59 5.58 -12.90
C PRO A 353 2.70 4.38 -13.22
N ILE A 354 1.83 4.51 -14.23
CA ILE A 354 1.09 3.38 -14.79
C ILE A 354 1.94 2.80 -15.92
N PRO A 355 2.29 1.50 -15.90
CA PRO A 355 3.18 0.92 -16.90
C PRO A 355 2.57 0.94 -18.31
N GLU A 356 3.23 1.62 -19.24
CA GLU A 356 2.80 1.85 -20.63
C GLU A 356 2.79 0.62 -21.54
N ARG A 357 3.58 -0.44 -21.28
CA ARG A 357 3.70 -1.57 -22.21
C ARG A 357 3.87 -2.92 -21.54
N MET A 358 3.00 -3.84 -21.95
CA MET A 358 3.11 -5.28 -21.78
C MET A 358 4.32 -5.81 -22.55
N ILE A 359 5.40 -6.18 -21.87
CA ILE A 359 6.40 -7.06 -22.48
C ILE A 359 6.59 -8.30 -21.60
N LYS A 360 6.19 -9.43 -22.17
CA LYS A 360 6.51 -10.77 -21.71
C LYS A 360 8.03 -10.94 -21.69
N SER A 361 8.63 -10.93 -20.51
CA SER A 361 9.99 -11.44 -20.29
C SER A 361 10.04 -12.20 -18.97
N GLY A 362 10.20 -13.52 -19.04
CA GLY A 362 10.43 -14.36 -17.87
C GLY A 362 9.21 -14.63 -16.97
N LYS A 363 9.45 -15.39 -15.89
CA LYS A 363 8.45 -16.18 -15.15
C LYS A 363 7.50 -15.40 -14.23
N THR A 364 7.67 -14.11 -13.96
CA THR A 364 6.71 -13.36 -13.13
C THR A 364 6.83 -11.85 -13.33
N LYS A 365 5.89 -11.27 -14.08
CA LYS A 365 5.36 -9.91 -13.94
C LYS A 365 3.90 -9.97 -14.39
N TYR A 366 2.97 -9.62 -13.50
CA TYR A 366 1.53 -9.57 -13.80
C TYR A 366 1.14 -8.19 -14.31
N ILE A 367 0.09 -8.18 -15.13
CA ILE A 367 -0.29 -7.16 -16.09
C ILE A 367 -1.81 -6.94 -15.91
N GLY A 368 -2.26 -5.69 -15.80
CA GLY A 368 -3.66 -5.32 -16.03
C GLY A 368 -3.83 -4.76 -17.45
N SER A 369 -5.03 -4.84 -18.02
CA SER A 369 -5.33 -4.19 -19.30
C SER A 369 -5.35 -2.66 -19.19
N LEU A 370 -5.06 -1.95 -20.31
CA LEU A 370 -5.25 -0.49 -20.42
C LEU A 370 -6.68 -0.06 -20.06
N THR A 371 -7.68 -0.90 -20.33
CA THR A 371 -9.08 -0.66 -19.99
C THR A 371 -9.29 -0.70 -18.47
N THR A 372 -8.70 -1.67 -17.78
CA THR A 372 -8.73 -1.74 -16.31
C THR A 372 -8.05 -0.52 -15.70
N TYR A 373 -6.94 -0.06 -16.28
CA TYR A 373 -6.28 1.17 -15.82
C TYR A 373 -7.13 2.41 -16.05
N ASP A 374 -7.83 2.52 -17.18
CA ASP A 374 -8.75 3.62 -17.46
C ASP A 374 -9.91 3.67 -16.45
N GLU A 375 -10.52 2.53 -16.13
CA GLU A 375 -11.60 2.45 -15.14
C GLU A 375 -11.12 2.85 -13.74
N LEU A 376 -9.90 2.43 -13.38
CA LEU A 376 -9.30 2.77 -12.09
C LEU A 376 -8.94 4.23 -11.98
N LEU A 377 -8.29 4.81 -12.99
CA LEU A 377 -7.96 6.22 -12.97
C LEU A 377 -9.23 7.06 -12.83
N LYS A 378 -10.30 6.73 -13.57
CA LYS A 378 -11.60 7.40 -13.42
C LYS A 378 -12.18 7.25 -12.01
N MET A 379 -12.02 6.09 -11.38
CA MET A 379 -12.45 5.88 -10.00
C MET A 379 -11.63 6.71 -9.01
N TYR A 380 -10.30 6.80 -9.16
CA TYR A 380 -9.45 7.65 -8.32
C TYR A 380 -9.79 9.13 -8.50
N VAL A 381 -9.93 9.59 -9.74
CA VAL A 381 -10.32 10.97 -10.06
C VAL A 381 -11.70 11.29 -9.48
N GLY A 382 -12.70 10.45 -9.70
CA GLY A 382 -14.04 10.68 -9.16
C GLY A 382 -14.09 10.68 -7.62
N ARG A 383 -13.25 9.88 -6.94
CA ARG A 383 -13.12 9.94 -5.48
C ARG A 383 -12.46 11.22 -5.02
N LEU A 384 -11.43 11.68 -5.73
CA LEU A 384 -10.78 12.95 -5.45
C LEU A 384 -11.80 14.09 -5.59
N GLU A 385 -12.51 14.18 -6.71
CA GLU A 385 -13.53 15.20 -6.97
C GLU A 385 -14.57 15.27 -5.83
N CYS A 386 -15.15 14.14 -5.42
CA CYS A 386 -16.12 14.12 -4.31
C CYS A 386 -15.51 14.60 -2.97
N LYS A 387 -14.25 14.25 -2.70
CA LYS A 387 -13.57 14.70 -1.48
C LYS A 387 -13.22 16.20 -1.53
N LEU A 388 -12.88 16.72 -2.70
CA LEU A 388 -12.61 18.14 -2.93
C LEU A 388 -13.87 18.97 -2.75
N GLU A 389 -14.99 18.60 -3.37
CA GLU A 389 -16.29 19.29 -3.20
C GLU A 389 -16.67 19.38 -1.71
N SER A 390 -16.55 18.28 -0.97
CA SER A 390 -16.84 18.26 0.47
C SER A 390 -15.92 19.19 1.27
N LEU A 391 -14.66 19.34 0.85
CA LEU A 391 -13.69 20.17 1.54
C LEU A 391 -13.92 21.66 1.25
N GLU A 392 -14.29 22.00 0.01
CA GLU A 392 -14.69 23.35 -0.39
C GLU A 392 -15.93 23.82 0.37
N ASP A 393 -16.95 22.97 0.49
CA ASP A 393 -18.17 23.27 1.25
C ASP A 393 -17.86 23.58 2.72
N GLU A 394 -16.95 22.81 3.33
CA GLU A 394 -16.52 23.03 4.71
C GLU A 394 -15.72 24.33 4.87
N LEU A 395 -14.83 24.64 3.90
CA LEU A 395 -14.11 25.92 3.85
C LEU A 395 -15.07 27.11 3.78
N ILE A 396 -16.08 27.05 2.91
CA ILE A 396 -17.11 28.09 2.77
C ILE A 396 -17.93 28.24 4.07
N ALA A 397 -18.25 27.13 4.74
CA ALA A 397 -18.98 27.18 6.00
C ALA A 397 -18.16 27.82 7.12
N LEU A 398 -16.87 27.49 7.21
CA LEU A 398 -15.95 28.02 8.22
C LEU A 398 -15.58 29.48 7.96
N SER A 399 -15.41 29.89 6.71
CA SER A 399 -15.19 31.30 6.34
C SER A 399 -16.37 32.15 6.79
N LYS A 400 -17.61 31.75 6.47
CA LYS A 400 -18.84 32.43 6.93
C LYS A 400 -18.96 32.48 8.46
N LYS A 401 -18.58 31.41 9.16
CA LYS A 401 -18.66 31.34 10.63
C LYS A 401 -17.64 32.24 11.32
N THR A 402 -16.40 32.27 10.83
CA THR A 402 -15.36 33.16 11.35
C THR A 402 -15.71 34.62 11.07
N HIS A 403 -16.26 34.90 9.89
CA HIS A 403 -16.74 36.22 9.53
C HIS A 403 -17.80 36.77 10.50
N ARG A 404 -18.76 35.92 10.89
CA ARG A 404 -19.80 36.28 11.87
C ARG A 404 -19.29 36.51 13.30
N ALA A 405 -18.13 35.98 13.68
CA ALA A 405 -17.60 36.11 15.04
C ALA A 405 -17.00 37.51 15.31
N ASP A 406 -16.48 38.17 14.28
CA ASP A 406 -15.86 39.50 14.36
C ASP A 406 -16.84 40.63 14.00
N CYS A 407 -18.07 40.28 13.62
CA CYS A 407 -19.12 41.22 13.25
C CYS A 407 -19.94 41.69 14.48
N PRO A 408 -20.16 43.01 14.63
CA PRO A 408 -21.04 43.54 15.68
C PRO A 408 -22.46 42.97 15.60
N GLU A 409 -23.07 42.66 16.75
CA GLU A 409 -24.46 42.15 16.79
C GLU A 409 -25.53 43.20 16.41
N PHE A 410 -25.12 44.44 16.19
CA PHE A 410 -25.98 45.60 15.91
C PHE A 410 -25.24 46.58 14.99
N ASP A 411 -25.98 47.46 14.32
CA ASP A 411 -25.37 48.51 13.49
C ASP A 411 -24.42 49.36 14.35
N VAL A 412 -23.18 49.50 13.90
CA VAL A 412 -22.18 50.35 14.53
C VAL A 412 -22.08 51.63 13.74
N LYS A 413 -22.00 52.78 14.43
CA LYS A 413 -21.60 54.06 13.85
C LYS A 413 -20.63 54.74 14.80
N ARG A 414 -19.42 55.00 14.33
CA ARG A 414 -18.39 55.73 15.07
C ARG A 414 -17.63 56.66 14.14
N THR A 415 -16.85 57.55 14.75
CA THR A 415 -15.97 58.46 14.03
C THR A 415 -14.54 58.17 14.43
N GLU A 416 -13.64 58.14 13.45
CA GLU A 416 -12.21 57.95 13.64
C GLU A 416 -11.45 59.13 13.08
N THR A 417 -10.38 59.54 13.76
CA THR A 417 -9.54 60.66 13.33
C THR A 417 -8.21 60.13 12.82
N ILE A 418 -7.86 60.49 11.59
CA ILE A 418 -6.51 60.29 11.04
C ILE A 418 -5.77 61.62 11.07
N SER A 419 -4.60 61.63 11.70
CA SER A 419 -3.71 62.80 11.79
C SER A 419 -2.24 62.39 11.65
N GLY A 420 -1.36 63.37 11.38
CA GLY A 420 0.07 63.11 11.22
C GLY A 420 0.43 62.67 9.81
N GLU A 421 0.54 61.36 9.57
CA GLU A 421 0.94 60.78 8.29
C GLU A 421 -0.02 59.65 7.89
N PHE A 422 -0.42 59.60 6.62
CA PHE A 422 -1.32 58.59 6.07
C PHE A 422 -0.86 58.20 4.67
N MET A 423 -0.67 56.90 4.42
CA MET A 423 -0.20 56.36 3.14
C MET A 423 1.09 57.03 2.61
N GLY A 424 2.01 57.40 3.52
CA GLY A 424 3.26 58.09 3.17
C GLY A 424 3.11 59.60 2.91
N TYR A 425 1.91 60.16 3.08
CA TYR A 425 1.64 61.58 2.93
C TYR A 425 1.44 62.24 4.30
N LYS A 426 2.18 63.31 4.56
CA LYS A 426 1.98 64.14 5.74
C LYS A 426 0.64 64.87 5.62
N LEU A 427 -0.18 64.86 6.66
CA LEU A 427 -1.46 65.57 6.70
C LEU A 427 -1.33 66.93 7.39
N LYS A 428 -1.76 68.02 6.73
CA LYS A 428 -1.88 69.37 7.33
C LYS A 428 -3.16 69.54 8.14
N LYS A 429 -4.18 68.74 7.84
CA LYS A 429 -5.49 68.76 8.46
C LYS A 429 -5.94 67.34 8.76
N GLU A 430 -6.54 67.13 9.91
CA GLU A 430 -7.05 65.82 10.31
C GLU A 430 -8.24 65.40 9.45
N MET A 431 -8.33 64.10 9.13
CA MET A 431 -9.47 63.50 8.44
C MET A 431 -10.38 62.81 9.45
N LEU A 432 -11.64 63.25 9.53
CA LEU A 432 -12.68 62.64 10.37
C LEU A 432 -13.47 61.62 9.55
N LEU A 433 -13.13 60.35 9.69
CA LEU A 433 -13.74 59.24 9.01
C LEU A 433 -15.03 58.81 9.68
N ASN A 434 -16.07 58.54 8.90
CA ASN A 434 -17.27 57.85 9.37
C ASN A 434 -17.04 56.35 9.20
N VAL A 435 -17.12 55.60 10.28
CA VAL A 435 -17.01 54.14 10.26
C VAL A 435 -18.34 53.56 10.68
N SER A 436 -18.92 52.73 9.83
CA SER A 436 -20.17 52.04 10.13
C SER A 436 -20.14 50.57 9.78
N TYR A 437 -20.88 49.78 10.56
CA TYR A 437 -21.20 48.39 10.22
C TYR A 437 -22.70 48.32 9.94
N ILE A 438 -23.08 47.81 8.77
CA ILE A 438 -24.47 47.64 8.34
C ILE A 438 -24.83 46.17 8.49
N LYS A 439 -25.54 45.82 9.57
CA LYS A 439 -25.79 44.42 9.93
C LYS A 439 -26.56 43.64 8.86
N ASN A 440 -27.53 44.27 8.23
CA ASN A 440 -28.37 43.60 7.22
C ASN A 440 -27.59 43.25 5.94
N GLU A 441 -26.51 43.98 5.68
CA GLU A 441 -25.65 43.78 4.52
C GLU A 441 -24.37 43.03 4.92
N GLU A 442 -24.14 42.81 6.22
CA GLU A 442 -22.92 42.23 6.79
C GLU A 442 -21.64 42.95 6.30
N ILE A 443 -21.69 44.28 6.09
CA ILE A 443 -20.55 45.07 5.59
C ILE A 443 -20.08 46.16 6.56
N TRP A 444 -18.77 46.38 6.56
CA TRP A 444 -18.12 47.58 7.08
C TRP A 444 -17.99 48.64 5.98
N GLU A 445 -18.27 49.88 6.33
CA GLU A 445 -18.11 51.06 5.50
C GLU A 445 -17.25 52.08 6.23
N ILE A 446 -16.20 52.56 5.57
CA ILE A 446 -15.38 53.69 6.02
C ILE A 446 -15.54 54.79 4.97
N SER A 447 -16.04 55.96 5.35
CA SER A 447 -16.26 57.06 4.41
C SER A 447 -15.73 58.39 4.90
N PHE A 448 -15.23 59.19 3.96
CA PHE A 448 -14.76 60.56 4.18
C PHE A 448 -15.38 61.49 3.14
N ASN A 449 -16.48 62.13 3.54
CA ASN A 449 -17.34 62.91 2.66
C ASN A 449 -16.63 64.09 1.99
N ASP A 450 -15.68 64.72 2.67
CA ASP A 450 -14.98 65.92 2.16
C ASP A 450 -14.23 65.65 0.85
N LEU A 451 -13.68 64.44 0.71
CA LEU A 451 -12.96 64.00 -0.49
C LEU A 451 -13.72 62.92 -1.26
N ASN A 452 -14.97 62.64 -0.88
CA ASN A 452 -15.79 61.58 -1.46
C ASN A 452 -15.06 60.23 -1.52
N LEU A 453 -14.31 59.92 -0.46
CA LEU A 453 -13.61 58.65 -0.32
C LEU A 453 -14.49 57.67 0.44
N PHE A 454 -14.48 56.42 0.01
CA PHE A 454 -15.13 55.34 0.74
C PHE A 454 -14.33 54.05 0.57
N GLY A 455 -14.45 53.18 1.56
CA GLY A 455 -13.95 51.81 1.52
C GLY A 455 -15.04 50.92 2.10
N ILE A 456 -15.30 49.82 1.42
CA ILE A 456 -16.26 48.81 1.86
C ILE A 456 -15.54 47.49 2.01
N GLY A 457 -15.86 46.74 3.04
CA GLY A 457 -15.25 45.46 3.29
C GLY A 457 -16.18 44.59 4.11
N ASP A 458 -16.05 43.30 3.96
CA ASP A 458 -16.75 42.36 4.81
C ASP A 458 -16.10 42.39 6.22
N THR A 459 -14.81 42.71 6.34
CA THR A 459 -14.12 43.09 7.59
C THR A 459 -13.78 44.58 7.67
N TYR A 460 -13.53 45.08 8.89
CA TYR A 460 -13.07 46.46 9.09
C TYR A 460 -11.72 46.70 8.42
N GLU A 461 -10.80 45.74 8.48
CA GLU A 461 -9.48 45.79 7.86
C GLU A 461 -9.59 45.89 6.34
N LEU A 462 -10.45 45.08 5.71
CA LEU A 462 -10.67 45.15 4.25
C LEU A 462 -11.36 46.47 3.85
N ALA A 463 -12.31 46.97 4.66
CA ALA A 463 -12.90 48.28 4.42
C ALA A 463 -11.84 49.39 4.49
N LYS A 464 -10.86 49.25 5.38
CA LYS A 464 -9.73 50.18 5.53
C LYS A 464 -8.76 50.11 4.36
N GLU A 465 -8.39 48.92 3.92
CA GLU A 465 -7.54 48.73 2.72
C GLU A 465 -8.20 49.33 1.47
N HIS A 466 -9.50 49.09 1.27
CA HIS A 466 -10.25 49.71 0.17
C HIS A 466 -10.33 51.25 0.28
N PHE A 467 -10.43 51.78 1.50
CA PHE A 467 -10.38 53.22 1.73
C PHE A 467 -8.99 53.80 1.39
N GLU A 468 -7.92 53.11 1.81
CA GLU A 468 -6.52 53.46 1.50
C GLU A 468 -6.24 53.44 -0.01
N LEU A 469 -6.72 52.41 -0.72
CA LEU A 469 -6.61 52.32 -2.18
C LEU A 469 -7.38 53.44 -2.88
N SER A 470 -8.56 53.79 -2.38
CA SER A 470 -9.34 54.92 -2.89
C SER A 470 -8.61 56.25 -2.70
N PHE A 471 -7.93 56.42 -1.56
CA PHE A 471 -7.09 57.59 -1.29
C PHE A 471 -5.89 57.65 -2.24
N GLU A 472 -5.16 56.55 -2.43
CA GLU A 472 -4.03 56.48 -3.37
C GLU A 472 -4.46 56.79 -4.81
N THR A 473 -5.58 56.20 -5.25
CA THR A 473 -6.17 56.47 -6.57
C THR A 473 -6.54 57.94 -6.74
N LEU A 474 -7.02 58.59 -5.68
CA LEU A 474 -7.33 60.00 -5.69
C LEU A 474 -6.06 60.86 -5.86
N ILE A 475 -4.98 60.51 -5.17
CA ILE A 475 -3.68 61.18 -5.32
C ILE A 475 -3.14 61.02 -6.74
N ASP A 476 -3.11 59.79 -7.25
CA ASP A 476 -2.55 59.48 -8.56
C ASP A 476 -3.38 60.04 -9.71
N GLY A 477 -4.71 59.98 -9.57
CA GLY A 477 -5.66 60.44 -10.57
C GLY A 477 -5.80 61.95 -10.66
N TYR A 478 -5.67 62.68 -9.53
CA TYR A 478 -5.97 64.12 -9.51
C TYR A 478 -4.76 65.00 -9.15
N LEU A 479 -3.92 64.58 -8.21
CA LEU A 479 -2.79 65.42 -7.78
C LEU A 479 -1.70 65.44 -8.85
N LYS A 480 -1.41 64.29 -9.47
CA LYS A 480 -0.39 64.13 -10.52
C LYS A 480 -0.86 64.56 -11.92
N TYR A 481 -2.17 64.75 -12.12
CA TYR A 481 -2.72 65.17 -13.41
C TYR A 481 -2.63 66.70 -13.61
N PRO A 482 -2.25 67.18 -14.82
CA PRO A 482 -2.25 68.61 -15.14
C PRO A 482 -3.64 69.23 -15.03
N ASP A 483 -3.75 70.41 -14.40
CA ASP A 483 -5.02 71.11 -14.15
C ASP A 483 -5.86 71.31 -15.41
N GLU A 484 -5.21 71.60 -16.54
CA GLU A 484 -5.85 71.80 -17.86
C GLU A 484 -6.60 70.55 -18.38
N LYS A 485 -6.27 69.37 -17.83
CA LYS A 485 -6.88 68.09 -18.22
C LYS A 485 -7.97 67.63 -17.26
N LEU A 486 -8.19 68.34 -16.15
CA LEU A 486 -9.22 68.00 -15.17
C LEU A 486 -10.55 68.66 -15.52
N SER A 487 -11.64 67.94 -15.26
CA SER A 487 -12.98 68.56 -15.28
C SER A 487 -13.10 69.59 -14.15
N LYS A 488 -14.13 70.44 -14.21
CA LYS A 488 -14.42 71.40 -13.13
C LYS A 488 -14.53 70.72 -11.76
N ASP A 489 -15.23 69.60 -11.71
CA ASP A 489 -15.42 68.82 -10.48
C ASP A 489 -14.11 68.17 -10.02
N GLY A 490 -13.27 67.73 -10.95
CA GLY A 490 -11.94 67.20 -10.66
C GLY A 490 -10.97 68.25 -10.13
N LEU A 491 -11.03 69.47 -10.65
CA LEU A 491 -10.24 70.60 -10.15
C LEU A 491 -10.69 70.99 -8.73
N GLU A 492 -11.99 71.00 -8.47
CA GLU A 492 -12.55 71.23 -7.13
C GLU A 492 -12.13 70.15 -6.13
N LEU A 493 -12.13 68.89 -6.56
CA LEU A 493 -11.67 67.76 -5.74
C LEU A 493 -10.17 67.83 -5.46
N LYS A 494 -9.34 68.17 -6.47
CA LYS A 494 -7.90 68.41 -6.31
C LYS A 494 -7.62 69.54 -5.31
N ASN A 495 -8.34 70.66 -5.42
CA ASN A 495 -8.20 71.78 -4.49
C ASN A 495 -8.55 71.38 -3.06
N ARG A 496 -9.63 70.60 -2.86
CA ARG A 496 -9.98 70.05 -1.54
C ARG A 496 -8.89 69.12 -1.01
N LEU A 497 -8.38 68.21 -1.84
CA LEU A 497 -7.31 67.28 -1.47
C LEU A 497 -6.04 68.01 -1.00
N ILE A 498 -5.63 69.08 -1.71
CA ILE A 498 -4.46 69.89 -1.33
C ILE A 498 -4.61 70.54 0.06
N THR A 499 -5.84 70.84 0.51
CA THR A 499 -6.05 71.39 1.87
C THR A 499 -5.72 70.39 2.99
N TYR A 500 -5.70 69.09 2.66
CA TYR A 500 -5.38 68.03 3.61
C TYR A 500 -3.90 67.63 3.58
N LEU A 501 -3.19 67.84 2.47
CA LEU A 501 -1.83 67.33 2.26
C LEU A 501 -0.72 68.33 2.62
N GLY A 502 0.32 67.81 3.27
CA GLY A 502 1.62 68.41 3.61
C GLY A 502 2.46 68.74 2.38
N GLU A 503 3.49 69.56 2.58
CA GLU A 503 4.64 69.55 1.66
C GLU A 503 5.45 68.26 1.86
#